data_AF-A0A4Y3KNE2-F1
#
_entry.id   AF-A0A4Y3KNE2-F1
#
_cell.length_a   1.000
_cell.length_b   1.000
_cell.length_c   1.000
_cell.angle_alpha   90.00
_cell.angle_beta   90.00
_cell.angle_gamma   90.00
#
_symmetry.space_group_name_H-M   'P 1'
#
loop_
_entity.id
_entity.type
_entity.pdbx_description
1 polymer ?
#
loop_
_entity_poly.entity_id
_entity_poly.type
_entity_poly.pdbx_seq_one_letter_code
_entity_poly.pdbx_strand_id
1 'polypeptide(L)'
;MGRTRNTTARDNRERAATAREHYQVAQERLEMAPDGASSAAQVAASSAVLAAIAASDATCGHALGQHSTEQDHRAAGRLLEETGPGGQALARKSRASHPTRRT
;
A
#
# COMPACT_ATOMS: atom_id res chain seq x y z
N MET A 1 -18.37 4.24 -6.81
CA MET A 1 -17.20 4.33 -7.71
C MET A 1 -16.25 5.33 -7.07
N GLY A 2 -15.06 4.86 -6.66
CA GLY A 2 -14.12 5.73 -5.95
C GLY A 2 -13.52 6.78 -6.89
N ARG A 3 -13.26 7.98 -6.38
CA ARG A 3 -12.68 9.07 -7.18
C ARG A 3 -11.28 8.68 -7.68
N THR A 4 -11.04 8.86 -8.99
CA THR A 4 -9.74 8.72 -9.64
C THR A 4 -9.18 10.07 -10.04
N ARG A 5 -7.85 10.18 -10.11
CA ARG A 5 -7.15 11.39 -10.57
C ARG A 5 -6.10 11.01 -11.61
N ASN A 6 -6.01 11.80 -12.67
CA ASN A 6 -4.94 11.68 -13.67
C ASN A 6 -3.58 11.99 -13.03
N THR A 7 -2.56 11.25 -13.45
CA THR A 7 -1.20 11.34 -12.92
C THR A 7 -0.20 11.58 -14.02
N THR A 8 0.82 12.39 -13.70
CA THR A 8 2.00 12.53 -14.55
C THR A 8 3.06 11.49 -14.18
N ALA A 9 4.04 11.30 -15.07
CA ALA A 9 5.20 10.46 -14.77
C ALA A 9 5.98 10.95 -13.53
N ARG A 10 5.95 12.25 -13.22
CA ARG A 10 6.54 12.81 -12.00
C ARG A 10 5.77 12.37 -10.76
N ASP A 11 4.44 12.50 -10.77
CA ASP A 11 3.59 12.11 -9.63
C ASP A 11 3.75 10.60 -9.32
N ASN A 12 3.88 9.77 -10.35
CA ASN A 12 4.12 8.33 -10.20
C ASN A 12 5.47 8.03 -9.53
N ARG A 13 6.53 8.76 -9.92
CA ARG A 13 7.86 8.62 -9.30
C ARG A 13 7.84 9.09 -7.85
N GLU A 14 7.15 10.17 -7.55
CA GLU A 14 6.98 10.68 -6.19
C GLU A 14 6.25 9.64 -5.32
N ARG A 15 5.17 9.03 -5.83
CA ARG A 15 4.48 7.95 -5.13
C ARG A 15 5.35 6.72 -4.91
N ALA A 16 6.17 6.34 -5.89
CA ALA A 16 7.12 5.25 -5.72
C ALA A 16 8.21 5.59 -4.67
N ALA A 17 8.67 6.84 -4.60
CA ALA A 17 9.60 7.29 -3.57
C ALA A 17 8.95 7.23 -2.17
N THR A 18 7.74 7.79 -2.02
CA THR A 18 6.98 7.70 -0.76
C THR A 18 6.75 6.27 -0.30
N ALA A 19 6.48 5.35 -1.24
CA ALA A 19 6.33 3.93 -0.92
C ALA A 19 7.60 3.33 -0.29
N ARG A 20 8.77 3.68 -0.83
CA ARG A 20 10.07 3.20 -0.34
C ARG A 20 10.38 3.74 1.05
N GLU A 21 10.12 5.02 1.30
CA GLU A 21 10.31 5.65 2.62
C GLU A 21 9.45 4.96 3.69
N HIS A 22 8.16 4.77 3.42
CA HIS A 22 7.29 4.06 4.36
C HIS A 22 7.71 2.60 4.56
N TYR A 23 8.19 1.92 3.52
CA TYR A 23 8.69 0.55 3.64
C TYR A 23 9.95 0.48 4.50
N GLN A 24 10.87 1.43 4.35
CA GLN A 24 12.06 1.53 5.19
C GLN A 24 11.67 1.73 6.67
N VAL A 25 10.78 2.68 6.97
CA VAL A 25 10.28 2.88 8.34
C VAL A 25 9.62 1.60 8.87
N ALA A 26 8.88 0.87 8.04
CA ALA A 26 8.26 -0.38 8.45
C ALA A 26 9.31 -1.44 8.86
N GLN A 27 10.39 -1.58 8.09
CA GLN A 27 11.49 -2.48 8.38
C GLN A 27 12.19 -2.11 9.69
N GLU A 28 12.61 -0.85 9.84
CA GLU A 28 13.29 -0.36 11.05
C GLU A 28 12.45 -0.58 12.32
N ARG A 29 11.14 -0.36 12.23
CA ARG A 29 10.24 -0.55 13.37
C ARG A 29 9.94 -2.01 13.67
N LEU A 30 9.97 -2.88 12.66
CA LEU A 30 9.81 -4.31 12.83
C LEU A 30 11.03 -4.90 13.55
N GLU A 31 12.25 -4.46 13.21
CA GLU A 31 13.48 -4.89 13.89
C GLU A 31 13.52 -4.50 15.37
N MET A 32 12.91 -3.37 15.71
CA MET A 32 12.79 -2.91 17.10
C MET A 32 11.61 -3.55 17.86
N ALA A 33 10.72 -4.27 17.19
CA ALA A 33 9.52 -4.79 17.81
C ALA A 33 9.82 -6.06 18.62
N PRO A 34 9.44 -6.12 19.91
CA PRO A 34 9.45 -7.37 20.64
C PRO A 34 8.41 -8.34 20.05
N ASP A 35 8.56 -9.63 20.33
CA ASP A 35 7.56 -10.63 19.98
C ASP A 35 6.20 -10.26 20.60
N GLY A 36 5.19 -10.09 19.75
CA GLY A 36 3.83 -9.74 20.14
C GLY A 36 3.44 -8.27 19.93
N ALA A 37 2.33 -7.87 20.55
CA ALA A 37 1.76 -6.55 20.35
C ALA A 37 2.62 -5.47 21.05
N SER A 38 3.06 -4.48 20.28
CA SER A 38 3.85 -3.35 20.76
C SER A 38 3.60 -2.10 19.92
N SER A 39 3.94 -0.92 20.44
CA SER A 39 3.88 0.32 19.66
C SER A 39 4.77 0.26 18.42
N ALA A 40 5.95 -0.35 18.52
CA ALA A 40 6.85 -0.57 17.39
C ALA A 40 6.20 -1.46 16.31
N ALA A 41 5.61 -2.59 16.69
CA ALA A 41 4.89 -3.48 15.77
C ALA A 41 3.71 -2.77 15.08
N GLN A 42 2.95 -1.94 15.82
CA GLN A 42 1.83 -1.20 15.26
C GLN A 42 2.27 -0.12 14.27
N VAL A 43 3.38 0.59 14.54
CA VAL A 43 3.96 1.55 13.61
C VAL A 43 4.53 0.83 12.39
N ALA A 44 5.19 -0.31 12.56
CA ALA A 44 5.70 -1.13 11.46
C ALA A 44 4.57 -1.54 10.51
N ALA A 45 3.48 -2.08 11.06
CA ALA A 45 2.30 -2.48 10.31
C ALA A 45 1.65 -1.29 9.58
N SER A 46 1.47 -0.15 10.28
CA SER A 46 0.85 1.04 9.68
C SER A 46 1.69 1.62 8.55
N SER A 47 3.01 1.72 8.73
CA SER A 47 3.94 2.15 7.68
C SER A 47 3.95 1.18 6.50
N ALA A 48 3.89 -0.13 6.72
CA ALA A 48 3.81 -1.11 5.64
C ALA A 48 2.53 -0.95 4.81
N VAL A 49 1.39 -0.65 5.45
CA VAL A 49 0.13 -0.36 4.75
C VAL A 49 0.26 0.90 3.90
N LEU A 50 0.83 1.99 4.43
CA LEU A 50 1.05 3.23 3.68
C LEU A 50 2.00 3.03 2.49
N ALA A 51 3.06 2.23 2.68
CA ALA A 51 3.98 1.83 1.62
C ALA A 51 3.25 1.12 0.47
N ALA A 52 2.41 0.14 0.81
CA ALA A 52 1.64 -0.62 -0.16
C ALA A 52 0.66 0.26 -0.95
N ILE A 53 -0.01 1.22 -0.29
CA ILE A 53 -0.91 2.17 -0.96
C ILE A 53 -0.14 3.04 -1.95
N ALA A 54 0.95 3.66 -1.51
CA ALA A 54 1.75 4.53 -2.37
C ALA A 54 2.37 3.75 -3.56
N ALA A 55 2.77 2.48 -3.35
CA ALA A 55 3.24 1.61 -4.42
C ALA A 55 2.12 1.26 -5.43
N SER A 56 0.91 1.02 -4.92
CA SER A 56 -0.27 0.76 -5.75
C SER A 56 -0.62 1.97 -6.60
N ASP A 57 -0.59 3.16 -6.02
CA ASP A 57 -0.80 4.43 -6.71
C ASP A 57 0.23 4.65 -7.82
N ALA A 58 1.51 4.42 -7.53
CA ALA A 58 2.58 4.53 -8.53
C ALA A 58 2.39 3.53 -9.68
N THR A 59 1.99 2.30 -9.36
CA THR A 59 1.75 1.24 -10.36
C THR A 59 0.55 1.56 -11.24
N CYS A 60 -0.58 1.95 -10.63
CA CYS A 60 -1.80 2.33 -11.35
C CYS A 60 -1.56 3.57 -12.20
N GLY A 61 -0.92 4.59 -11.64
CA GLY A 61 -0.58 5.81 -12.37
C GLY A 61 0.39 5.56 -13.53
N HIS A 62 1.31 4.59 -13.41
CA HIS A 62 2.20 4.20 -14.49
C HIS A 62 1.50 3.40 -15.59
N ALA A 63 0.65 2.43 -15.21
CA ALA A 63 -0.02 1.53 -16.16
C ALA A 63 -1.26 2.15 -16.82
N LEU A 64 -2.02 2.97 -16.09
CA LEU A 64 -3.33 3.49 -16.48
C LEU A 64 -3.35 5.01 -16.67
N GLY A 65 -2.29 5.73 -16.29
CA GLY A 65 -2.26 7.19 -16.31
C GLY A 65 -3.12 7.86 -15.23
N GLN A 66 -3.68 7.08 -14.30
CA GLN A 66 -4.54 7.55 -13.22
C GLN A 66 -4.46 6.63 -12.00
N HIS A 67 -4.75 7.16 -10.81
CA HIS A 67 -4.85 6.38 -9.57
C HIS A 67 -6.02 6.85 -8.69
N SER A 68 -6.43 6.03 -7.72
CA SER A 68 -7.52 6.41 -6.81
C SER A 68 -7.06 7.44 -5.79
N THR A 69 -7.90 8.44 -5.53
CA THR A 69 -7.65 9.45 -4.47
C THR A 69 -8.25 9.06 -3.13
N GLU A 70 -8.99 7.95 -3.06
CA GLU A 70 -9.62 7.51 -1.83
C GLU A 70 -8.64 6.65 -1.03
N GLN A 71 -8.46 6.99 0.25
CA GLN A 71 -7.72 6.17 1.22
C GLN A 71 -8.47 4.87 1.58
N ASP A 72 -9.50 4.48 0.82
CA ASP A 72 -10.23 3.24 1.06
C ASP A 72 -9.32 2.05 0.71
N HIS A 73 -8.80 1.43 1.76
CA HIS A 73 -7.97 0.24 1.71
C HIS A 73 -8.58 -0.91 0.90
N ARG A 74 -9.91 -0.98 0.74
CA ARG A 74 -10.56 -1.97 -0.13
C ARG A 74 -10.55 -1.59 -1.61
N ALA A 75 -10.53 -0.30 -1.93
CA ALA A 75 -10.44 0.18 -3.30
C ALA A 75 -9.05 -0.09 -3.90
N ALA A 76 -7.99 0.11 -3.11
CA ALA A 76 -6.62 -0.18 -3.52
C ALA A 76 -6.40 -1.67 -3.88
N GLY A 77 -6.98 -2.59 -3.11
CA GLY A 77 -6.91 -4.03 -3.39
C GLY A 77 -7.60 -4.44 -4.71
N ARG A 78 -8.71 -3.79 -5.08
CA ARG A 78 -9.41 -4.04 -6.34
C ARG A 78 -8.65 -3.49 -7.54
N LEU A 79 -8.05 -2.30 -7.42
CA LEU A 79 -7.23 -1.71 -8.47
C LEU A 79 -5.94 -2.50 -8.72
N LEU A 80 -5.35 -3.07 -7.67
CA LEU A 80 -4.23 -4.00 -7.82
C LEU A 80 -4.63 -5.23 -8.64
N GLU A 81 -5.80 -5.82 -8.44
CA GLU A 81 -6.28 -6.98 -9.23
C GLU A 81 -6.37 -6.70 -10.75
N GLU A 82 -6.55 -5.43 -11.13
CA GLU A 82 -6.68 -4.99 -12.52
C GLU A 82 -5.32 -4.76 -13.23
N THR A 83 -4.20 -4.72 -12.50
CA THR A 83 -2.85 -4.46 -13.06
C THR A 83 -2.19 -5.66 -13.76
N GLY A 84 -2.92 -6.76 -13.94
CA GLY A 84 -2.44 -7.97 -14.61
C GLY A 84 -2.02 -9.10 -13.65
N PRO A 85 -1.28 -10.13 -14.11
CA PRO A 85 -1.06 -11.38 -13.36
C PRO A 85 -0.39 -11.18 -11.99
N GLY A 86 0.50 -10.20 -11.84
CA GLY A 86 1.14 -9.85 -10.57
C GLY A 86 0.23 -9.07 -9.61
N GLY A 87 -0.81 -8.44 -10.13
CA GLY A 87 -1.76 -7.62 -9.40
C GLY A 87 -2.62 -8.39 -8.41
N GLN A 88 -3.06 -9.60 -8.79
CA GLN A 88 -3.81 -10.49 -7.89
C GLN A 88 -2.96 -10.96 -6.69
N ALA A 89 -1.66 -11.18 -6.88
CA ALA A 89 -0.75 -11.57 -5.80
C ALA A 89 -0.53 -10.42 -4.81
N LEU A 90 -0.42 -9.18 -5.33
CA LEU A 90 -0.31 -7.97 -4.52
C LEU A 90 -1.60 -7.68 -3.74
N ALA A 91 -2.77 -7.84 -4.38
CA ALA A 91 -4.07 -7.66 -3.74
C ALA A 91 -4.35 -8.69 -2.63
N ARG A 92 -3.88 -9.93 -2.79
CA ARG A 92 -3.98 -10.95 -1.74
C ARG A 92 -3.12 -10.59 -0.52
N LYS A 93 -1.90 -10.07 -0.74
CA LYS A 93 -1.00 -9.65 0.35
C LYS A 93 -1.53 -8.43 1.12
N SER A 94 -2.10 -7.45 0.43
CA SER A 94 -2.68 -6.25 1.08
C SER A 94 -3.95 -6.56 1.89
N ARG A 95 -4.73 -7.57 1.50
CA ARG A 95 -5.85 -8.08 2.30
C ARG A 95 -5.40 -8.88 3.53
N ALA A 96 -4.27 -9.59 3.43
CA ALA A 96 -3.76 -10.44 4.51
C ALA A 96 -3.14 -9.65 5.69
N SER A 97 -2.69 -8.41 5.48
CA SER A 97 -2.21 -7.52 6.55
C SER A 97 -3.31 -7.00 7.48
N HIS A 98 -4.56 -7.42 7.29
CA HIS A 98 -5.65 -7.17 8.22
C HIS A 98 -5.93 -8.46 9.01
N PRO A 99 -5.47 -8.60 10.27
CA PRO A 99 -6.02 -9.64 11.12
C PRO A 99 -7.49 -9.28 11.33
N THR A 100 -8.36 -10.08 10.72
CA THR A 100 -9.78 -10.07 11.01
C THR A 100 -9.91 -10.32 12.51
N ARG A 101 -10.19 -9.26 13.28
CA ARG A 101 -10.70 -9.37 14.64
C ARG A 101 -12.06 -10.06 14.54
N ARG A 102 -12.04 -11.39 14.63
CA ARG A 102 -13.19 -12.19 15.03
C ARG A 102 -13.29 -12.10 16.54
N THR A 103 -14.19 -11.25 17.02
CA THR A 103 -14.93 -11.40 18.28
C THR A 103 -16.30 -10.81 18.03
#